data_AF-A0A935P656-F1
#
_entry.id   AF-A0A935P656-F1
#
_cell.length_a   1.000
_cell.length_b   1.000
_cell.length_c   1.000
_cell.angle_alpha   90.00
_cell.angle_beta   90.00
_cell.angle_gamma   90.00
#
_symmetry.space_group_name_H-M   'P 1'
#
loop_
_entity.id
_entity.type
_entity.pdbx_description
1 polymer ?
#
loop_
_entity_poly.entity_id
_entity_poly.type
_entity_poly.pdbx_seq_one_letter_code
_entity_poly.pdbx_strand_id
1 'polypeptide(L)'
;MDYAAPTGTPVWAAAPGKIVSRGPAGGAGNMVILRHAENGLDTVYMHLSKFAAGQKVGQVVEAKTVIGYVGTTGLSTGPHLHFGVKKNGAFVDPSKLAPTRRAGVARQHRDAFRGELGRLTALLDAAPTPAALEPGTATAASNPTRSGGAVGASL
;
A
#
# COMPACT_ATOMS: atom_id res chain seq x y z
N MET A 1 -15.09 3.62 -13.62
CA MET A 1 -16.29 3.26 -12.84
C MET A 1 -16.59 4.42 -11.93
N ASP A 2 -17.84 4.87 -11.88
CA ASP A 2 -18.19 6.11 -11.18
C ASP A 2 -19.03 5.80 -9.94
N TYR A 3 -18.60 6.36 -8.80
CA TYR A 3 -19.28 6.22 -7.53
C TYR A 3 -19.78 7.59 -7.07
N ALA A 4 -21.09 7.80 -7.16
CA ALA A 4 -21.72 9.03 -6.68
C ALA A 4 -21.58 9.15 -5.16
N ALA A 5 -21.10 10.29 -4.68
CA ALA A 5 -21.01 10.61 -3.26
C ALA A 5 -20.87 12.12 -3.06
N PRO A 6 -21.34 12.67 -1.93
CA PRO A 6 -21.19 14.09 -1.64
C PRO A 6 -19.73 14.55 -1.68
N THR A 7 -19.50 15.79 -2.12
CA THR A 7 -18.18 16.44 -2.05
C THR A 7 -17.65 16.38 -0.62
N GLY A 8 -16.38 16.03 -0.46
CA GLY A 8 -15.74 15.87 0.85
C GLY A 8 -15.81 14.46 1.43
N THR A 9 -16.49 13.51 0.78
CA THR A 9 -16.47 12.10 1.18
C THR A 9 -15.03 11.55 1.11
N PRO A 10 -14.49 10.90 2.16
CA PRO A 10 -13.15 10.34 2.13
C PRO A 10 -12.98 9.29 1.03
N VAL A 11 -11.87 9.38 0.29
CA VAL A 11 -11.46 8.39 -0.71
C VAL A 11 -10.28 7.62 -0.17
N TRP A 12 -10.44 6.30 -0.09
CA TRP A 12 -9.43 5.38 0.42
C TRP A 12 -8.61 4.75 -0.70
N ALA A 13 -7.35 4.44 -0.40
CA ALA A 13 -6.54 3.52 -1.19
C ALA A 13 -7.21 2.14 -1.20
N ALA A 14 -7.52 1.62 -2.40
CA ALA A 14 -8.17 0.33 -2.57
C ALA A 14 -7.29 -0.85 -2.13
N ALA A 15 -5.97 -0.70 -2.23
CA ALA A 15 -4.96 -1.68 -1.86
C ALA A 15 -3.65 -0.97 -1.46
N PRO A 16 -2.71 -1.65 -0.79
CA PRO A 16 -1.41 -1.07 -0.48
C PRO A 16 -0.68 -0.67 -1.76
N GLY A 17 -0.02 0.48 -1.77
CA GLY A 17 0.64 0.96 -2.98
C GLY A 17 1.45 2.24 -2.77
N LYS A 18 2.21 2.62 -3.80
CA LYS A 18 3.00 3.85 -3.82
C LYS A 18 2.27 4.93 -4.60
N ILE A 19 2.13 6.13 -4.05
CA ILE A 19 1.60 7.28 -4.78
C ILE A 19 2.61 7.66 -5.87
N VAL A 20 2.26 7.42 -7.13
CA VAL A 20 3.13 7.72 -8.29
C VAL A 20 2.72 9.01 -9.00
N SER A 21 1.49 9.47 -8.80
CA SER A 21 1.02 10.78 -9.27
C SER A 21 0.00 11.35 -8.31
N ARG A 22 0.05 12.67 -8.12
CA ARG A 22 -0.88 13.45 -7.30
C ARG A 22 -0.88 14.89 -7.83
N GLY A 23 -2.02 15.38 -8.30
CA GLY A 23 -2.15 16.76 -8.77
C GLY A 23 -3.27 16.96 -9.77
N PRO A 24 -3.42 18.19 -10.32
CA PRO A 24 -4.33 18.48 -11.42
C PRO A 24 -3.95 17.70 -12.69
N ALA A 25 -4.95 17.19 -13.42
CA ALA A 25 -4.76 16.32 -14.59
C ALA A 25 -5.81 16.59 -15.68
N GLY A 26 -5.97 17.87 -16.06
CA GLY A 26 -6.89 18.28 -17.12
C GLY A 26 -8.34 17.85 -16.84
N GLY A 27 -8.93 17.11 -17.78
CA GLY A 27 -10.32 16.63 -17.65
C GLY A 27 -10.56 15.70 -16.45
N ALA A 28 -9.53 15.04 -15.92
CA ALA A 28 -9.63 14.23 -14.70
C ALA A 28 -9.73 15.08 -13.41
N GLY A 29 -9.54 16.41 -13.51
CA GLY A 29 -9.49 17.29 -12.34
C GLY A 29 -8.31 16.95 -11.44
N ASN A 30 -8.51 17.03 -10.12
CA ASN A 30 -7.50 16.53 -9.19
C ASN A 30 -7.51 15.01 -9.18
N MET A 31 -6.33 14.45 -9.42
CA MET A 31 -6.14 13.01 -9.58
C MET A 31 -5.02 12.49 -8.68
N VAL A 32 -5.21 11.27 -8.19
CA VAL A 32 -4.17 10.47 -7.54
C VAL A 32 -4.03 9.14 -8.30
N ILE A 33 -2.79 8.68 -8.48
CA ILE A 33 -2.48 7.35 -9.01
C ILE A 33 -1.61 6.62 -8.01
N LEU A 34 -2.03 5.41 -7.64
CA LEU A 34 -1.27 4.48 -6.81
C LEU A 34 -0.76 3.34 -7.68
N ARG A 35 0.52 3.00 -7.55
CA ARG A 35 1.14 1.81 -8.15
C ARG A 35 1.23 0.68 -7.13
N HIS A 36 0.80 -0.50 -7.54
CA HIS A 36 0.76 -1.71 -6.73
C HIS A 36 1.85 -2.67 -7.21
N ALA A 37 2.90 -2.85 -6.40
CA ALA A 37 4.12 -3.58 -6.79
C ALA A 37 3.86 -5.08 -7.05
N GLU A 38 2.89 -5.67 -6.36
CA GLU A 38 2.67 -7.12 -6.34
C GLU A 38 2.01 -7.66 -7.62
N ASN A 39 1.28 -6.83 -8.35
CA ASN A 39 0.41 -7.27 -9.46
C ASN A 39 0.52 -6.41 -10.72
N GLY A 40 1.44 -5.44 -10.75
CA GLY A 40 1.64 -4.54 -11.90
C GLY A 40 0.41 -3.68 -12.22
N LEU A 41 -0.46 -3.45 -11.23
CA LEU A 41 -1.65 -2.64 -11.38
C LEU A 41 -1.39 -1.21 -10.89
N ASP A 42 -2.07 -0.26 -11.52
CA ASP A 42 -2.23 1.09 -11.00
C ASP A 42 -3.71 1.35 -10.71
N THR A 43 -4.03 1.92 -9.55
CA THR A 43 -5.37 2.47 -9.28
C THR A 43 -5.37 3.98 -9.49
N VAL A 44 -6.44 4.49 -10.10
CA VAL A 44 -6.61 5.88 -10.50
C VAL A 44 -7.85 6.44 -9.85
N TYR A 45 -7.72 7.60 -9.20
CA TYR A 45 -8.77 8.27 -8.45
C TYR A 45 -8.89 9.71 -8.96
N MET A 46 -9.99 10.05 -9.63
CA MET A 46 -10.17 11.35 -10.28
C MET A 46 -11.27 12.20 -9.63
N HIS A 47 -11.42 13.42 -10.13
CA HIS A 47 -12.43 14.41 -9.73
C HIS A 47 -12.39 14.81 -8.25
N LEU A 48 -11.23 14.66 -7.58
CA LEU A 48 -11.10 14.92 -6.15
C LEU A 48 -11.29 16.41 -5.83
N SER A 49 -11.98 16.73 -4.74
CA SER A 49 -12.07 18.12 -4.26
C SER A 49 -10.75 18.60 -3.68
N LYS A 50 -10.09 17.74 -2.90
CA LYS A 50 -8.79 17.99 -2.29
C LYS A 50 -8.04 16.68 -2.05
N PHE A 51 -6.73 16.79 -1.90
CA PHE A 51 -5.87 15.69 -1.49
C PHE A 51 -5.82 15.56 0.04
N ALA A 52 -5.59 14.36 0.54
CA ALA A 52 -5.38 14.16 1.97
C ALA A 52 -4.07 14.83 2.43
N ALA A 53 -4.10 15.42 3.63
CA ALA A 53 -2.92 16.04 4.23
C ALA A 53 -1.82 15.00 4.47
N GLY A 54 -0.56 15.40 4.29
CA GLY A 54 0.60 14.53 4.45
C GLY A 54 0.86 13.54 3.32
N GLN A 55 -0.13 13.24 2.47
CA GLN A 55 0.02 12.31 1.34
C GLN A 55 0.78 12.96 0.19
N LYS A 56 1.95 12.43 -0.16
CA LYS A 56 2.83 12.97 -1.22
C LYS A 56 3.26 11.91 -2.22
N VAL A 57 3.62 12.36 -3.43
CA VAL A 57 4.24 11.48 -4.44
C VAL A 57 5.46 10.82 -3.83
N GLY A 58 5.63 9.52 -4.10
CA GLY A 58 6.68 8.68 -3.55
C GLY A 58 6.29 7.94 -2.27
N GLN A 59 5.25 8.36 -1.56
CA GLN A 59 4.83 7.73 -0.31
C GLN A 59 4.15 6.38 -0.56
N VAL A 60 4.49 5.40 0.28
CA VAL A 60 3.77 4.13 0.38
C VAL A 60 2.59 4.31 1.34
N VAL A 61 1.43 3.81 0.94
CA VAL A 61 0.19 3.85 1.72
C VAL A 61 -0.38 2.45 1.85
N GLU A 62 -0.98 2.18 2.99
CA GLU A 62 -1.71 0.94 3.23
C GLU A 62 -3.12 1.00 2.63
N ALA A 63 -3.74 -0.16 2.45
CA ALA A 63 -5.16 -0.23 2.14
C ALA A 63 -5.97 0.57 3.18
N LYS A 64 -7.04 1.25 2.74
CA LYS A 64 -7.89 2.12 3.57
C LYS A 64 -7.25 3.42 4.05
N THR A 65 -6.01 3.73 3.66
CA THR A 65 -5.45 5.06 3.89
C THR A 65 -6.23 6.11 3.09
N VAL A 66 -6.64 7.22 3.72
CA VAL A 66 -7.29 8.33 3.01
C VAL A 66 -6.27 9.03 2.13
N ILE A 67 -6.54 9.09 0.82
CA ILE A 67 -5.66 9.70 -0.19
C ILE A 67 -6.21 11.00 -0.76
N GLY A 68 -7.51 11.24 -0.59
CA GLY A 68 -8.19 12.43 -1.05
C GLY A 68 -9.66 12.40 -0.66
N TYR A 69 -10.42 13.31 -1.25
CA TYR A 69 -11.83 13.46 -0.97
C TYR A 69 -12.60 13.68 -2.26
N VAL A 70 -13.80 13.09 -2.34
CA VAL A 70 -14.70 13.23 -3.49
C VAL A 70 -14.94 14.70 -3.81
N GLY A 71 -15.07 15.02 -5.08
CA GLY A 71 -15.39 16.35 -5.57
C GLY A 71 -16.05 16.30 -6.94
N THR A 72 -15.94 17.41 -7.66
CA THR A 72 -16.47 17.57 -9.02
C THR A 72 -15.50 18.38 -9.89
N THR A 73 -14.19 18.28 -9.61
CA THR A 73 -13.17 19.00 -10.39
C THR A 73 -12.95 18.36 -11.76
N GLY A 74 -12.57 19.17 -12.76
CA GLY A 74 -12.36 18.69 -14.13
C GLY A 74 -13.68 18.56 -14.87
N LEU A 75 -13.76 17.61 -15.80
CA LEU A 75 -14.97 17.30 -16.56
C LEU A 75 -15.86 16.38 -15.74
N SER A 76 -16.76 16.96 -14.97
CA SER A 76 -17.66 16.25 -14.06
C SER A 76 -19.02 16.94 -14.07
N THR A 77 -20.10 16.17 -14.14
CA THR A 77 -21.48 16.69 -14.12
C THR A 77 -22.03 16.86 -12.71
N GLY A 78 -21.37 16.28 -11.70
CA GLY A 78 -21.75 16.37 -10.30
C GLY A 78 -20.81 15.56 -9.40
N PRO A 79 -20.94 15.66 -8.06
CA PRO A 79 -20.02 15.02 -7.14
C PRO A 79 -19.96 13.49 -7.26
N HIS A 80 -18.80 12.95 -7.65
CA HIS A 80 -18.55 11.52 -7.73
C HIS A 80 -17.04 11.22 -7.70
N LEU A 81 -16.70 9.96 -7.40
CA LEU A 81 -15.36 9.41 -7.62
C LEU A 81 -15.36 8.63 -8.93
N HIS A 82 -14.55 9.06 -9.91
CA HIS A 82 -14.18 8.20 -11.03
C HIS A 82 -12.97 7.35 -10.62
N PHE A 83 -13.21 6.05 -10.51
CA PHE A 83 -12.22 5.03 -10.17
C PHE A 83 -11.85 4.21 -11.40
N GLY A 84 -10.55 4.09 -11.65
CA GLY A 84 -10.00 3.29 -12.72
C GLY A 84 -8.91 2.35 -12.21
N VAL A 85 -8.72 1.24 -12.93
CA VAL A 85 -7.56 0.37 -12.75
C VAL A 85 -6.84 0.26 -14.09
N LYS A 86 -5.52 0.37 -14.07
CA LYS A 86 -4.67 0.10 -15.22
C LYS A 86 -3.84 -1.13 -14.97
N LYS A 87 -3.66 -1.96 -15.99
CA LYS A 87 -2.69 -3.06 -16.03
C LYS A 87 -1.75 -2.78 -17.18
N ASN A 88 -0.45 -2.69 -16.91
CA ASN A 88 0.57 -2.38 -17.92
C ASN A 88 0.25 -1.09 -18.72
N GLY A 89 -0.27 -0.06 -18.05
CA GLY A 89 -0.60 1.24 -18.65
C GLY A 89 -1.98 1.33 -19.33
N ALA A 90 -2.64 0.22 -19.63
CA ALA A 90 -3.97 0.20 -20.23
C ALA A 90 -5.07 0.07 -19.18
N PHE A 91 -6.17 0.82 -19.33
CA PHE A 91 -7.33 0.67 -18.46
C PHE A 91 -7.96 -0.70 -18.62
N VAL A 92 -8.28 -1.32 -17.49
CA VAL A 92 -8.98 -2.60 -17.42
C VAL A 92 -10.26 -2.43 -16.61
N ASP A 93 -11.25 -3.26 -16.88
CA ASP A 93 -12.49 -3.30 -16.12
C ASP A 93 -12.20 -3.77 -14.68
N PRO A 94 -12.40 -2.90 -13.66
CA PRO A 94 -12.11 -3.24 -12.28
C PRO A 94 -12.97 -4.40 -11.75
N SER A 95 -14.17 -4.61 -12.31
CA SER A 95 -15.08 -5.68 -11.87
C SER A 95 -14.58 -7.09 -12.20
N LYS A 96 -13.68 -7.19 -13.18
CA LYS A 96 -13.06 -8.44 -13.63
C LYS A 96 -11.79 -8.79 -12.88
N LEU A 97 -11.32 -7.90 -12.01
CA LEU A 97 -10.15 -8.14 -11.18
C LEU A 97 -10.59 -8.87 -9.91
N ALA A 98 -10.08 -10.08 -9.71
CA ALA A 98 -10.26 -10.78 -8.44
C ALA A 98 -9.43 -10.04 -7.37
N PRO A 99 -10.05 -9.43 -6.34
CA PRO A 99 -9.28 -8.87 -5.25
C PRO A 99 -8.53 -10.01 -4.55
N THR A 100 -7.21 -9.90 -4.45
CA THR A 100 -6.38 -10.80 -3.66
C THR A 100 -6.66 -10.55 -2.17
N ARG A 101 -7.77 -11.09 -1.68
CA ARG A 101 -8.08 -11.07 -0.25
C ARG A 101 -7.26 -12.18 0.40
N ARG A 102 -6.35 -11.83 1.33
CA ARG A 102 -5.76 -12.87 2.20
C ARG A 102 -6.90 -13.60 2.88
N ALA A 103 -6.88 -14.93 2.79
CA ALA A 103 -7.86 -15.75 3.47
C ALA A 103 -7.81 -15.42 4.97
N GLY A 104 -8.96 -15.06 5.54
CA GLY A 104 -9.07 -14.93 6.99
C GLY A 104 -8.96 -16.29 7.66
N VAL A 105 -8.79 -16.30 8.99
CA VAL A 105 -8.82 -17.55 9.76
C VAL A 105 -10.18 -18.25 9.55
N ALA A 106 -10.13 -19.50 9.06
CA ALA A 106 -11.32 -20.31 8.82
C ALA A 106 -12.16 -20.40 10.10
N ARG A 107 -13.50 -20.40 9.97
CA ARG A 107 -14.41 -20.32 11.13
C ARG A 107 -14.08 -21.36 12.20
N GLN A 108 -13.84 -22.60 11.78
CA GLN A 108 -13.48 -23.73 12.65
C GLN A 108 -12.18 -23.51 13.47
N HIS A 109 -11.30 -22.61 13.05
CA HIS A 109 -10.03 -22.33 13.73
C HIS A 109 -10.03 -21.01 14.50
N ARG A 110 -11.13 -20.24 14.49
CA ARG A 110 -11.15 -18.90 15.10
C ARG A 110 -10.99 -18.93 16.61
N ASP A 111 -11.60 -19.90 17.28
CA ASP A 111 -11.53 -19.99 18.74
C ASP A 111 -10.14 -20.43 19.21
N ALA A 112 -9.54 -21.41 18.53
CA ALA A 112 -8.15 -21.82 18.77
C ALA A 112 -7.17 -20.66 18.50
N PHE A 113 -7.33 -19.94 17.39
CA PHE A 113 -6.51 -18.77 17.07
C PHE A 113 -6.64 -17.66 18.12
N ARG A 114 -7.85 -17.38 18.60
CA ARG A 114 -8.08 -16.40 19.68
C ARG A 114 -7.43 -16.81 20.99
N GLY A 115 -7.52 -18.10 21.34
CA GLY A 115 -6.86 -18.64 22.53
C GLY A 115 -5.35 -18.44 22.47
N GLU A 116 -4.73 -18.79 21.35
CA GLU A 116 -3.28 -18.63 21.18
C GLU A 116 -2.86 -17.16 21.13
N LEU A 117 -3.63 -16.28 20.48
CA LEU A 117 -3.42 -14.84 20.53
C LEU A 117 -3.42 -14.32 21.97
N GLY A 118 -4.41 -14.71 22.77
CA GLY A 118 -4.49 -14.30 24.18
C GLY A 118 -3.28 -14.75 24.99
N ARG A 119 -2.82 -16.00 24.78
CA ARG A 119 -1.62 -16.54 25.43
C ARG A 119 -0.37 -15.76 25.05
N LEU A 120 -0.18 -15.49 23.75
CA LEU A 120 0.99 -14.76 23.25
C LEU A 120 0.99 -13.31 23.70
N THR A 121 -0.15 -12.62 23.64
CA THR A 121 -0.27 -11.24 24.12
C THR A 121 0.06 -11.14 25.61
N ALA A 122 -0.44 -12.05 26.45
CA ALA A 122 -0.09 -12.07 27.87
C ALA A 122 1.41 -12.29 28.12
N LEU A 123 2.08 -13.11 27.32
CA LEU A 123 3.53 -13.29 27.39
C LEU A 123 4.29 -12.04 26.97
N LEU A 124 3.83 -11.33 25.92
CA LEU A 124 4.43 -10.06 25.51
C LEU A 124 4.26 -8.98 26.58
N ASP A 125 3.08 -8.91 27.23
CA ASP A 125 2.81 -7.93 28.28
C ASP A 125 3.60 -8.22 29.58
N ALA A 126 3.84 -9.50 29.88
CA ALA A 126 4.61 -9.93 31.04
C ALA A 126 6.13 -9.91 30.79
N ALA A 127 6.58 -9.81 29.54
CA ALA A 127 7.99 -9.71 29.23
C ALA A 127 8.53 -8.35 29.72
N PRO A 128 9.64 -8.31 30.48
CA PRO A 128 10.27 -7.05 30.81
C PRO A 128 10.62 -6.32 29.52
N THR A 129 10.36 -5.02 29.46
CA THR A 129 10.83 -4.18 28.36
C THR A 129 12.32 -4.45 28.23
N PRO A 130 12.85 -4.82 27.06
CA PRO A 130 14.29 -4.94 26.92
C PRO A 130 14.86 -3.61 27.36
N ALA A 131 15.67 -3.62 28.42
CA ALA A 131 16.51 -2.48 28.75
C ALA A 131 17.13 -2.05 27.43
N ALA A 132 17.00 -0.75 27.10
CA ALA A 132 17.55 -0.17 25.89
C ALA A 132 18.91 -0.83 25.66
N LEU A 133 19.11 -1.42 24.48
CA LEU A 133 20.40 -2.00 24.12
C LEU A 133 21.43 -0.89 24.36
N GLU A 134 22.11 -0.96 25.51
CA GLU A 134 23.23 -0.10 25.82
C GLU A 134 24.16 -0.19 24.61
N PRO A 135 24.68 0.92 24.07
CA PRO A 135 25.51 0.90 22.87
C PRO A 135 26.79 0.10 23.16
N GLY A 136 26.72 -1.21 22.93
CA GLY A 136 27.82 -2.14 23.02
C GLY A 136 28.78 -1.81 21.89
N THR A 137 30.00 -1.44 22.27
CA THR A 137 31.16 -1.24 21.40
C THR A 137 31.23 -2.35 20.35
N ALA A 138 31.01 -1.98 19.09
CA ALA A 138 31.24 -2.85 17.95
C ALA A 138 32.75 -3.11 17.82
N THR A 139 33.24 -4.21 18.37
CA THR A 139 34.52 -4.79 17.92
C THR A 139 34.28 -5.41 16.56
N ALA A 140 34.87 -4.80 15.53
CA ALA A 140 34.81 -5.25 14.15
C ALA A 140 35.40 -6.68 14.02
N ALA A 141 34.52 -7.67 13.86
CA ALA A 141 34.91 -8.95 13.30
C ALA A 141 34.85 -8.82 11.76
N SER A 142 36.02 -8.87 11.13
CA SER A 142 36.18 -8.91 9.68
C SER A 142 35.52 -10.17 9.10
N ASN A 143 34.64 -9.97 8.13
CA ASN A 143 34.00 -11.05 7.38
C ASN A 143 35.02 -11.66 6.40
N PRO A 144 35.21 -12.99 6.33
CA PRO A 144 36.20 -13.56 5.42
C PRO A 144 35.81 -13.38 3.94
N THR A 145 36.76 -12.88 3.17
CA THR A 145 36.72 -12.68 1.73
C THR A 145 36.37 -13.98 1.00
N ARG A 146 35.31 -13.96 0.20
CA ARG A 146 34.95 -15.06 -0.71
C ARG A 146 35.98 -15.09 -1.85
N SER A 147 36.91 -16.05 -1.81
CA SER A 147 37.89 -16.26 -2.89
C SER A 147 37.17 -16.75 -4.15
N GLY A 148 37.09 -15.89 -5.17
CA GLY A 148 36.76 -16.29 -6.53
C GLY A 148 37.89 -17.12 -7.11
N GLY A 149 37.59 -18.37 -7.46
CA GLY A 149 38.51 -19.25 -8.18
C GLY A 149 38.71 -18.75 -9.60
N ALA A 150 39.92 -18.29 -9.90
CA ALA A 150 40.42 -18.14 -11.25
C ALA A 150 40.73 -19.55 -11.81
N VAL A 151 40.04 -19.94 -12.88
CA VAL A 151 40.46 -21.08 -13.71
C VAL A 151 41.18 -20.49 -14.91
N GLY A 152 42.49 -20.65 -14.94
CA GLY A 152 43.34 -20.33 -16.07
C GLY A 152 44.47 -21.35 -16.14
N ALA A 153 44.49 -22.15 -17.21
CA ALA A 153 45.67 -22.82 -17.69
C ALA A 153 45.52 -23.05 -19.20
N SER A 154 46.35 -22.32 -19.96
CA SER A 154 46.61 -22.53 -21.38
C SER A 154 47.33 -23.86 -21.62
N LEU A 155 47.02 -24.49 -22.76
CA LEU A 155 47.98 -24.99 -23.76
C LEU A 155 47.29 -24.89 -25.13
#